data_AF-A0A9R1T5T7-F1
#
_entry.id   AF-A0A9R1T5T7-F1
#
_cell.length_a   1.000
_cell.length_b   1.000
_cell.length_c   1.000
_cell.angle_alpha   90.00
_cell.angle_beta   90.00
_cell.angle_gamma   90.00
#
_symmetry.space_group_name_H-M   'P 1'
#
loop_
_entity.id
_entity.type
_entity.pdbx_description
1 polymer ?
#
loop_
_entity_poly.entity_id
_entity_poly.type
_entity_poly.pdbx_seq_one_letter_code
_entity_poly.pdbx_strand_id
1 'polypeptide(L)'
;MKLFSFVCALQLLFQVEAAESEINFYSYTMVNSELRESNHNMSTFMISVSYRAQNMSQQFLWGIDSLRAKYREDAFLEKYETKLAELAKNVNSSNTCPQYLNDRFEENRAHQNALSNYIFTAVNKWSKEFNNLNQKLAILSVALGVAERKAYECIHLFDGDDPTGPFTCVMKCLEDMKKMQAEAIDGIHDHMTQLAASKHSELETLHISIANSSIPTFYELKGIDQWLEQHCSE
;
A
#
# COMPACT_ATOMS: atom_id res chain seq x y z
N MET A 1 -20.69 -70.80 27.28
CA MET A 1 -20.87 -69.51 28.00
C MET A 1 -19.63 -68.62 27.99
N LYS A 2 -18.42 -69.08 28.39
CA LYS A 2 -17.21 -68.22 28.42
C LYS A 2 -16.82 -67.61 27.06
N LEU A 3 -16.95 -68.36 25.96
CA LEU A 3 -16.69 -67.87 24.59
C LEU A 3 -17.69 -66.81 24.12
N PHE A 4 -18.96 -66.93 24.50
CA PHE A 4 -20.01 -65.99 24.10
C PHE A 4 -19.86 -64.64 24.82
N SER A 5 -19.51 -64.67 26.11
CA SER A 5 -19.17 -63.46 26.88
C SER A 5 -17.90 -62.77 26.36
N PHE A 6 -16.93 -63.54 25.86
CA PHE A 6 -15.70 -63.01 25.26
C PHE A 6 -15.99 -62.33 23.91
N VAL A 7 -16.82 -62.95 23.05
CA VAL A 7 -17.23 -62.37 21.76
C VAL A 7 -18.07 -61.11 21.94
N CYS A 8 -19.00 -61.07 22.91
CA CYS A 8 -19.76 -59.85 23.21
C CYS A 8 -18.87 -58.73 23.78
N ALA A 9 -17.88 -59.05 24.62
CA ALA A 9 -16.92 -58.07 25.12
C ALA A 9 -16.02 -57.52 24.00
N LEU A 10 -15.56 -58.37 23.07
CA LEU A 10 -14.84 -57.95 21.87
C LEU A 10 -15.71 -57.07 20.95
N GLN A 11 -16.97 -57.42 20.72
CA GLN A 11 -17.89 -56.59 19.93
C GLN A 11 -18.09 -55.20 20.55
N LEU A 12 -18.22 -55.12 21.88
CA LEU A 12 -18.30 -53.83 22.58
C LEU A 12 -17.01 -53.02 22.46
N LEU A 13 -15.84 -53.66 22.55
CA LEU A 13 -14.54 -52.99 22.34
C LEU A 13 -14.42 -52.44 20.92
N PHE A 14 -14.76 -53.24 19.89
CA PHE A 14 -14.73 -52.79 18.50
C PHE A 14 -15.72 -51.66 18.19
N GLN A 15 -16.91 -51.66 18.83
CA GLN A 15 -17.90 -50.59 18.67
C GLN A 15 -17.44 -49.28 19.32
N VAL A 16 -16.77 -49.35 20.48
CA VAL A 16 -16.21 -48.17 21.15
C VAL A 16 -15.05 -47.58 20.35
N GLU A 17 -14.14 -48.42 19.85
CA GLU A 17 -12.99 -47.99 19.05
C GLU A 17 -13.41 -47.39 17.69
N ALA A 18 -14.42 -47.98 17.03
CA ALA A 18 -15.00 -47.42 15.81
C ALA A 18 -15.67 -46.05 16.08
N ALA A 19 -16.45 -45.92 17.16
CA ALA A 19 -17.09 -44.65 17.52
C ALA A 19 -16.08 -43.56 17.89
N GLU A 20 -14.97 -43.89 18.58
CA GLU A 20 -13.88 -42.94 18.85
C GLU A 20 -13.19 -42.48 17.55
N SER A 21 -12.97 -43.38 16.59
CA SER A 21 -12.40 -43.03 15.28
C SER A 21 -13.29 -42.07 14.47
N GLU A 22 -14.62 -42.27 14.52
CA GLU A 22 -15.60 -41.38 13.87
C GLU A 22 -15.63 -39.99 14.52
N ILE A 23 -15.61 -39.93 15.85
CA ILE A 23 -15.54 -38.67 16.61
C ILE A 23 -14.25 -37.92 16.27
N ASN A 24 -13.12 -38.61 16.20
CA ASN A 24 -11.82 -38.01 15.87
C ASN A 24 -11.78 -37.48 14.43
N PHE A 25 -12.35 -38.22 13.47
CA PHE A 25 -12.50 -37.74 12.09
C PHE A 25 -13.39 -36.50 12.01
N TYR A 26 -14.57 -36.54 12.63
CA TYR A 26 -15.47 -35.38 12.69
C TYR A 26 -14.77 -34.16 13.31
N SER A 27 -14.07 -34.36 14.43
CA SER A 27 -13.34 -33.30 15.13
C SER A 27 -12.22 -32.73 14.26
N TYR A 28 -11.45 -33.57 13.56
CA TYR A 28 -10.45 -33.14 12.57
C TYR A 28 -11.07 -32.27 11.47
N THR A 29 -12.22 -32.68 10.91
CA THR A 29 -12.90 -31.90 9.85
C THR A 29 -13.43 -30.56 10.34
N MET A 30 -13.93 -30.49 11.58
CA MET A 30 -14.36 -29.23 12.18
C MET A 30 -13.18 -28.27 12.35
N VAL A 31 -12.08 -28.73 12.94
CA VAL A 31 -10.91 -27.85 13.18
C VAL A 31 -10.28 -27.38 11.88
N ASN A 32 -10.21 -28.23 10.85
CA ASN A 32 -9.80 -27.79 9.51
C ASN A 32 -10.74 -26.75 8.90
N SER A 33 -12.04 -26.86 9.16
CA SER A 33 -13.01 -25.86 8.69
C SER A 33 -12.78 -24.51 9.39
N GLU A 34 -12.55 -24.53 10.71
CA GLU A 34 -12.18 -23.33 11.47
C GLU A 34 -10.87 -22.70 10.99
N LEU A 35 -9.87 -23.53 10.66
CA LEU A 35 -8.59 -23.07 10.12
C LEU A 35 -8.78 -22.34 8.77
N ARG A 36 -9.60 -22.91 7.87
CA ARG A 36 -9.93 -22.28 6.58
C ARG A 36 -10.70 -20.98 6.76
N GLU A 37 -11.67 -20.93 7.68
CA GLU A 37 -12.40 -19.72 7.99
C GLU A 37 -11.47 -18.61 8.52
N SER A 38 -10.59 -18.95 9.47
CA SER A 38 -9.61 -18.01 10.00
C SER A 38 -8.63 -17.52 8.92
N ASN A 39 -8.16 -18.39 8.02
CA ASN A 39 -7.34 -17.97 6.87
C ASN A 39 -8.11 -17.02 5.92
N HIS A 40 -9.37 -17.33 5.63
CA HIS A 40 -10.24 -16.48 4.81
C HIS A 40 -10.45 -15.09 5.43
N ASN A 41 -10.71 -15.04 6.73
CA ASN A 41 -10.87 -13.80 7.48
C ASN A 41 -9.60 -12.94 7.43
N MET A 42 -8.42 -13.56 7.62
CA MET A 42 -7.15 -12.85 7.53
C MET A 42 -6.87 -12.33 6.11
N SER A 43 -7.15 -13.15 5.09
CA SER A 43 -7.01 -12.74 3.69
C SER A 43 -7.92 -11.54 3.36
N THR A 44 -9.15 -11.54 3.86
CA THR A 44 -10.10 -10.42 3.71
C THR A 44 -9.59 -9.16 4.41
N PHE A 45 -9.03 -9.30 5.62
CA PHE A 45 -8.38 -8.19 6.31
C PHE A 45 -7.22 -7.59 5.49
N MET A 46 -6.34 -8.42 4.94
CA MET A 46 -5.21 -7.98 4.10
C MET A 46 -5.66 -7.25 2.83
N ILE A 47 -6.76 -7.69 2.22
CA ILE A 47 -7.40 -7.00 1.09
C ILE A 47 -7.88 -5.61 1.51
N SER A 48 -8.57 -5.50 2.65
CA SER A 48 -9.03 -4.21 3.20
C SER A 48 -7.87 -3.24 3.48
N VAL A 49 -6.76 -3.74 4.05
CA VAL A 49 -5.53 -2.97 4.26
C VAL A 49 -4.97 -2.46 2.92
N SER A 50 -4.91 -3.32 1.91
CA SER A 50 -4.44 -2.97 0.57
C SER A 50 -5.30 -1.86 -0.06
N TYR A 51 -6.62 -1.95 0.04
CA TYR A 51 -7.53 -0.90 -0.43
C TYR A 51 -7.31 0.43 0.28
N ARG A 52 -7.10 0.42 1.60
CA ARG A 52 -6.79 1.65 2.36
C ARG A 52 -5.48 2.28 1.90
N ALA A 53 -4.44 1.47 1.70
CA ALA A 53 -3.14 1.94 1.21
C ALA A 53 -3.24 2.51 -0.23
N GLN A 54 -4.06 1.91 -1.09
CA GLN A 54 -4.36 2.45 -2.43
C GLN A 54 -5.10 3.78 -2.38
N ASN A 55 -6.08 3.94 -1.49
CA ASN A 55 -6.75 5.22 -1.29
C ASN A 55 -5.77 6.31 -0.80
N MET A 56 -4.83 5.95 0.07
CA MET A 56 -3.75 6.86 0.45
C MET A 56 -2.89 7.25 -0.76
N SER A 57 -2.53 6.27 -1.62
CA SER A 57 -1.85 6.46 -2.94
C SER A 57 -2.53 7.52 -3.79
N GLN A 58 -3.84 7.41 -3.92
CA GLN A 58 -4.64 8.37 -4.68
C GLN A 58 -4.64 9.78 -4.05
N GLN A 59 -4.77 9.89 -2.72
CA GLN A 59 -4.72 11.19 -2.04
C GLN A 59 -3.37 11.89 -2.18
N PHE A 60 -2.28 11.14 -2.12
CA PHE A 60 -0.94 11.68 -2.31
C PHE A 60 -0.73 12.18 -3.74
N LEU A 61 -1.20 11.40 -4.73
CA LEU A 61 -1.20 11.82 -6.14
C LEU A 61 -1.98 13.13 -6.32
N TRP A 62 -3.19 13.24 -5.76
CA TRP A 62 -3.97 14.47 -5.83
C TRP A 62 -3.26 15.67 -5.18
N GLY A 63 -2.52 15.46 -4.09
CA GLY A 63 -1.68 16.50 -3.49
C GLY A 63 -0.59 16.99 -4.45
N ILE A 64 0.08 16.08 -5.14
CA ILE A 64 1.09 16.41 -6.16
C ILE A 64 0.45 17.09 -7.37
N ASP A 65 -0.66 16.60 -7.87
CA ASP A 65 -1.32 17.15 -9.06
C ASP A 65 -1.87 18.55 -8.81
N SER A 66 -2.34 18.83 -7.60
CA SER A 66 -2.69 20.19 -7.17
C SER A 66 -1.50 21.14 -7.24
N LEU A 67 -0.31 20.69 -6.80
CA LEU A 67 0.92 21.47 -6.91
C LEU A 67 1.33 21.68 -8.37
N ARG A 68 1.30 20.63 -9.20
CA ARG A 68 1.58 20.74 -10.64
C ARG A 68 0.64 21.71 -11.34
N ALA A 69 -0.65 21.66 -11.02
CA ALA A 69 -1.65 22.58 -11.57
C ALA A 69 -1.34 24.04 -11.24
N LYS A 70 -0.81 24.30 -10.04
CA LYS A 70 -0.43 25.65 -9.59
C LYS A 70 0.79 26.21 -10.31
N TYR A 71 1.71 25.36 -10.74
CA TYR A 71 3.00 25.74 -11.37
C TYR A 71 3.11 25.23 -12.81
N ARG A 72 2.00 25.16 -13.55
CA ARG A 72 1.96 24.63 -14.93
C ARG A 72 2.87 25.41 -15.88
N GLU A 73 3.75 24.68 -16.56
CA GLU A 73 4.66 25.22 -17.58
C GLU A 73 3.90 25.75 -18.80
N ASP A 74 2.86 25.02 -19.23
CA ASP A 74 2.06 25.28 -20.43
C ASP A 74 1.41 26.68 -20.40
N ALA A 75 0.80 27.08 -19.29
CA ALA A 75 0.19 28.40 -19.13
C ALA A 75 1.23 29.53 -19.09
N PHE A 76 2.43 29.25 -18.56
CA PHE A 76 3.54 30.20 -18.56
C PHE A 76 4.07 30.41 -19.99
N LEU A 77 4.34 29.33 -20.72
CA LEU A 77 4.84 29.37 -22.09
C LEU A 77 3.88 30.13 -23.02
N GLU A 78 2.59 29.77 -23.01
CA GLU A 78 1.58 30.40 -23.87
C GLU A 78 1.58 31.93 -23.73
N LYS A 79 1.70 32.42 -22.50
CA LYS A 79 1.61 33.86 -22.20
C LYS A 79 2.88 34.63 -22.59
N TYR A 80 4.05 34.13 -22.20
CA TYR A 80 5.31 34.81 -22.47
C TYR A 80 5.72 34.69 -23.95
N GLU A 81 5.43 33.57 -24.61
CA GLU A 81 5.69 33.41 -26.06
C GLU A 81 4.80 34.35 -26.89
N THR A 82 3.53 34.49 -26.51
CA THR A 82 2.63 35.47 -27.14
C THR A 82 3.20 36.89 -27.01
N LYS A 83 3.73 37.26 -25.83
CA LYS A 83 4.31 38.58 -25.62
C LYS A 83 5.59 38.81 -26.42
N LEU A 84 6.47 37.81 -26.52
CA LEU A 84 7.64 37.87 -27.40
C LEU A 84 7.23 38.08 -28.87
N ALA A 85 6.20 37.37 -29.33
CA ALA A 85 5.71 37.49 -30.71
C ALA A 85 5.09 38.87 -30.99
N GLU A 86 4.46 39.51 -30.00
CA GLU A 86 3.99 40.90 -30.10
C GLU A 86 5.16 41.88 -30.22
N LEU A 87 6.18 41.75 -29.36
CA LEU A 87 7.35 42.63 -29.35
C LEU A 87 8.17 42.54 -30.64
N ALA A 88 8.33 41.33 -31.19
CA ALA A 88 9.03 41.12 -32.46
C ALA A 88 8.37 41.85 -33.65
N LYS A 89 7.07 42.16 -33.56
CA LYS A 89 6.34 42.93 -34.57
C LYS A 89 6.44 44.45 -34.35
N ASN A 90 6.91 44.89 -33.19
CA ASN A 90 6.89 46.30 -32.78
C ASN A 90 8.30 46.91 -32.89
N VAL A 91 8.58 47.61 -33.99
CA VAL A 91 9.92 48.07 -34.37
C VAL A 91 10.53 49.10 -33.39
N ASN A 92 9.70 49.69 -32.52
CA ASN A 92 10.11 50.66 -31.50
C ASN A 92 10.34 50.06 -30.10
N SER A 93 10.20 48.74 -29.92
CA SER A 93 10.38 48.12 -28.59
C SER A 93 11.83 48.21 -28.15
N SER A 94 12.08 48.69 -26.92
CA SER A 94 13.41 48.67 -26.33
C SER A 94 13.94 47.24 -26.17
N ASN A 95 15.26 47.04 -26.33
CA ASN A 95 15.91 45.72 -26.22
C ASN A 95 15.82 45.08 -24.81
N THR A 96 15.33 45.80 -23.81
CA THR A 96 15.31 45.37 -22.41
C THR A 96 14.20 44.38 -22.09
N CYS A 97 13.01 44.50 -22.70
CA CYS A 97 11.92 43.55 -22.45
C CYS A 97 12.19 42.17 -23.07
N PRO A 98 12.67 42.02 -24.32
CA PRO A 98 13.04 40.70 -24.87
C PRO A 98 14.11 39.97 -24.04
N GLN A 99 15.11 40.69 -23.54
CA GLN A 99 16.12 40.12 -22.65
C GLN A 99 15.50 39.63 -21.33
N TYR A 100 14.66 40.46 -20.70
CA TYR A 100 13.93 40.10 -19.49
C TYR A 100 13.06 38.85 -19.68
N LEU A 101 12.31 38.75 -20.79
CA LEU A 101 11.49 37.59 -21.08
C LEU A 101 12.35 36.31 -21.24
N ASN A 102 13.50 36.41 -21.92
CA ASN A 102 14.45 35.30 -22.02
C ASN A 102 14.96 34.84 -20.65
N ASP A 103 15.36 35.78 -19.78
CA ASP A 103 15.79 35.48 -18.41
C ASP A 103 14.66 34.76 -17.64
N ARG A 104 13.40 35.19 -17.83
CA ARG A 104 12.23 34.50 -17.23
C ARG A 104 12.01 33.09 -17.76
N PHE A 105 12.26 32.82 -19.04
CA PHE A 105 12.18 31.44 -19.58
C PHE A 105 13.28 30.53 -19.00
N GLU A 106 14.49 31.06 -18.78
CA GLU A 106 15.57 30.31 -18.15
C GLU A 106 15.28 30.03 -16.67
N GLU A 107 14.83 31.04 -15.92
CA GLU A 107 14.39 30.90 -14.54
C GLU A 107 13.23 29.91 -14.40
N ASN A 108 12.22 29.97 -15.28
CA ASN A 108 11.12 29.01 -15.27
C ASN A 108 11.64 27.58 -15.42
N ARG A 109 12.52 27.32 -16.39
CA ARG A 109 13.12 25.99 -16.57
C ARG A 109 13.88 25.52 -15.33
N ALA A 110 14.63 26.41 -14.68
CA ALA A 110 15.32 26.09 -13.43
C ALA A 110 14.33 25.73 -12.30
N HIS A 111 13.25 26.48 -12.15
CA HIS A 111 12.22 26.21 -11.15
C HIS A 111 11.41 24.94 -11.44
N GLN A 112 11.08 24.64 -12.70
CA GLN A 112 10.43 23.38 -13.09
C GLN A 112 11.30 22.17 -12.74
N ASN A 113 12.61 22.26 -12.98
CA ASN A 113 13.56 21.23 -12.58
C ASN A 113 13.61 21.07 -11.05
N ALA A 114 13.61 22.17 -10.29
CA ALA A 114 13.57 22.12 -8.82
C ALA A 114 12.27 21.47 -8.30
N LEU A 115 11.12 21.88 -8.83
CA LEU A 115 9.81 21.30 -8.50
C LEU A 115 9.77 19.79 -8.80
N SER A 116 10.26 19.39 -9.97
CA SER A 116 10.37 17.98 -10.36
C SER A 116 11.22 17.18 -9.37
N ASN A 117 12.37 17.72 -8.95
CA ASN A 117 13.26 17.08 -7.97
C ASN A 117 12.61 16.93 -6.59
N TYR A 118 11.86 17.94 -6.12
CA TYR A 118 11.15 17.85 -4.85
C TYR A 118 10.03 16.81 -4.91
N ILE A 119 9.23 16.81 -5.97
CA ILE A 119 8.18 15.80 -6.19
C ILE A 119 8.79 14.41 -6.24
N PHE A 120 9.86 14.21 -7.01
CA PHE A 120 10.55 12.92 -7.13
C PHE A 120 11.05 12.42 -5.77
N THR A 121 11.61 13.31 -4.96
CA THR A 121 12.10 12.97 -3.61
C THR A 121 10.97 12.51 -2.70
N ALA A 122 9.86 13.25 -2.67
CA ALA A 122 8.69 12.91 -1.86
C ALA A 122 8.06 11.57 -2.31
N VAL A 123 7.88 11.39 -3.63
CA VAL A 123 7.36 10.14 -4.21
C VAL A 123 8.26 8.95 -3.85
N ASN A 124 9.58 9.08 -4.00
CA ASN A 124 10.50 7.98 -3.72
C ASN A 124 10.48 7.57 -2.26
N LYS A 125 10.51 8.52 -1.33
CA LYS A 125 10.47 8.20 0.10
C LYS A 125 9.18 7.48 0.46
N TRP A 126 8.05 8.00 0.01
CA TRP A 126 6.77 7.40 0.33
C TRP A 126 6.54 6.04 -0.35
N SER A 127 7.03 5.87 -1.58
CA SER A 127 6.97 4.60 -2.30
C SER A 127 7.70 3.47 -1.57
N LYS A 128 8.79 3.78 -0.84
CA LYS A 128 9.52 2.79 -0.04
C LYS A 128 8.66 2.25 1.10
N GLU A 129 7.97 3.13 1.82
CA GLU A 129 7.05 2.74 2.90
C GLU A 129 5.88 1.91 2.38
N PHE A 130 5.31 2.32 1.24
CA PHE A 130 4.26 1.56 0.57
C PHE A 130 4.72 0.16 0.14
N ASN A 131 5.92 0.05 -0.44
CA ASN A 131 6.49 -1.23 -0.84
C ASN A 131 6.79 -2.15 0.34
N ASN A 132 7.24 -1.60 1.48
CA ASN A 132 7.47 -2.35 2.71
C ASN A 132 6.16 -2.98 3.23
N LEU A 133 5.05 -2.23 3.21
CA LEU A 133 3.73 -2.78 3.54
C LEU A 133 3.34 -3.94 2.60
N ASN A 134 3.47 -3.76 1.28
CA ASN A 134 3.13 -4.82 0.32
C ASN A 134 3.98 -6.08 0.52
N GLN A 135 5.27 -5.93 0.81
CA GLN A 135 6.14 -7.07 1.09
C GLN A 135 5.69 -7.84 2.33
N LYS A 136 5.26 -7.14 3.40
CA LYS A 136 4.73 -7.77 4.61
C LYS A 136 3.45 -8.55 4.34
N LEU A 137 2.52 -7.96 3.58
CA LEU A 137 1.30 -8.65 3.18
C LEU A 137 1.61 -9.90 2.34
N ALA A 138 2.56 -9.82 1.40
CA ALA A 138 2.97 -10.98 0.60
C ALA A 138 3.58 -12.11 1.45
N ILE A 139 4.47 -11.78 2.40
CA ILE A 139 5.06 -12.76 3.31
C ILE A 139 3.97 -13.45 4.14
N LEU A 140 3.02 -12.69 4.67
CA LEU A 140 1.92 -13.25 5.45
C LEU A 140 1.02 -14.16 4.61
N SER A 141 0.72 -13.79 3.36
CA SER A 141 -0.05 -14.63 2.45
C SER A 141 0.61 -16.00 2.23
N VAL A 142 1.95 -16.01 2.07
CA VAL A 142 2.71 -17.26 1.94
C VAL A 142 2.65 -18.07 3.24
N ALA A 143 2.83 -17.42 4.39
CA ALA A 143 2.81 -18.09 5.68
C ALA A 143 1.44 -18.73 6.00
N LEU A 144 0.34 -18.05 5.67
CA LEU A 144 -1.01 -18.57 5.76
C LEU A 144 -1.21 -19.81 4.86
N GLY A 145 -0.73 -19.76 3.61
CA GLY A 145 -0.78 -20.91 2.70
C GLY A 145 0.03 -22.11 3.19
N VAL A 146 1.18 -21.86 3.83
CA VAL A 146 1.98 -22.92 4.48
C VAL A 146 1.25 -23.53 5.67
N ALA A 147 0.58 -22.72 6.49
CA ALA A 147 -0.21 -23.21 7.63
C ALA A 147 -1.39 -24.09 7.17
N GLU A 148 -2.12 -23.66 6.13
CA GLU A 148 -3.21 -24.44 5.55
C GLU A 148 -2.72 -25.77 4.96
N ARG A 149 -1.58 -25.75 4.26
CA ARG A 149 -0.97 -26.99 3.74
C ARG A 149 -0.58 -27.95 4.86
N LYS A 150 0.05 -27.47 5.94
CA LYS A 150 0.42 -28.31 7.09
C LYS A 150 -0.80 -28.95 7.75
N ALA A 151 -1.88 -28.17 7.90
CA ALA A 151 -3.15 -28.67 8.45
C ALA A 151 -3.77 -29.75 7.56
N TYR A 152 -3.70 -29.60 6.23
CA TYR A 152 -4.12 -30.61 5.28
C TYR A 152 -3.29 -31.90 5.42
N GLU A 153 -1.97 -31.79 5.52
CA GLU A 153 -1.04 -32.93 5.64
C GLU A 153 -1.27 -33.74 6.93
N CYS A 154 -1.91 -33.19 7.97
CA CYS A 154 -2.32 -33.93 9.16
C CYS A 154 -3.28 -35.10 8.87
N ILE A 155 -3.93 -35.14 7.69
CA ILE A 155 -4.79 -36.27 7.29
C ILE A 155 -4.01 -37.60 7.20
N HIS A 156 -2.71 -37.54 6.89
CA HIS A 156 -1.88 -38.74 6.77
C HIS A 156 -1.65 -39.46 8.11
N LEU A 157 -1.98 -38.82 9.23
CA LEU A 157 -1.89 -39.44 10.55
C LEU A 157 -3.07 -40.40 10.83
N PHE A 158 -4.11 -40.42 10.00
CA PHE A 158 -5.18 -41.42 10.12
C PHE A 158 -4.70 -42.84 9.78
N ASP A 159 -3.60 -42.96 9.04
CA ASP A 159 -2.98 -44.24 8.68
C ASP A 159 -2.08 -44.80 9.81
N GLY A 160 -1.95 -44.10 10.94
CA GLY A 160 -1.10 -44.47 12.07
C GLY A 160 -1.83 -45.15 13.23
N ASP A 161 -1.07 -45.62 14.21
CA ASP A 161 -1.58 -46.36 15.38
C ASP A 161 -2.35 -45.49 16.39
N ASP A 162 -2.24 -44.15 16.32
CA ASP A 162 -2.91 -43.19 17.21
C ASP A 162 -4.07 -42.47 16.49
N PRO A 163 -5.34 -42.82 16.76
CA PRO A 163 -6.50 -42.22 16.10
C PRO A 163 -6.73 -40.74 16.48
N THR A 164 -6.07 -40.23 17.53
CA THR A 164 -6.14 -38.82 17.95
C THR A 164 -5.06 -37.94 17.31
N GLY A 165 -4.07 -38.55 16.65
CA GLY A 165 -2.94 -37.89 15.99
C GLY A 165 -3.37 -36.80 14.97
N PRO A 166 -4.30 -37.09 14.03
CA PRO A 166 -4.80 -36.10 13.08
C PRO A 166 -5.42 -34.87 13.76
N PHE A 167 -6.25 -35.09 14.79
CA PHE A 167 -6.92 -34.04 15.54
C PHE A 167 -5.92 -33.16 16.28
N THR A 168 -4.99 -33.76 17.02
CA THR A 168 -3.96 -33.04 17.76
C THR A 168 -3.06 -32.22 16.84
N CYS A 169 -2.71 -32.77 15.67
CA CYS A 169 -1.92 -32.10 14.64
C CYS A 169 -2.62 -30.85 14.09
N VAL A 170 -3.90 -30.96 13.69
CA VAL A 170 -4.63 -29.82 13.12
C VAL A 170 -4.93 -28.75 14.18
N MET A 171 -5.20 -29.14 15.42
CA MET A 171 -5.36 -28.20 16.54
C MET A 171 -4.12 -27.35 16.76
N LYS A 172 -2.93 -27.98 16.75
CA LYS A 172 -1.67 -27.25 16.84
C LYS A 172 -1.47 -26.28 15.68
N CYS A 173 -1.81 -26.69 14.45
CA CYS A 173 -1.74 -25.80 13.29
C CYS A 173 -2.66 -24.58 13.44
N LEU A 174 -3.87 -24.78 13.99
CA LEU A 174 -4.81 -23.68 14.26
C LEU A 174 -4.27 -22.71 15.32
N GLU A 175 -3.69 -23.22 16.41
CA GLU A 175 -3.07 -22.38 17.46
C GLU A 175 -1.90 -21.56 16.92
N ASP A 176 -0.98 -22.21 16.20
CA ASP A 176 0.17 -21.54 15.58
C ASP A 176 -0.28 -20.46 14.58
N MET A 177 -1.32 -20.75 13.79
CA MET A 177 -1.88 -19.81 12.83
C MET A 177 -2.54 -18.61 13.52
N LYS A 178 -3.34 -18.82 14.56
CA LYS A 178 -3.98 -17.73 15.34
C LYS A 178 -2.94 -16.82 15.97
N LYS A 179 -1.86 -17.40 16.52
CA LYS A 179 -0.75 -16.62 17.08
C LYS A 179 -0.05 -15.77 16.03
N MET A 180 0.31 -16.37 14.89
CA MET A 180 0.90 -15.65 13.76
C MET A 180 -0.01 -14.53 13.26
N GLN A 181 -1.31 -14.77 13.16
CA GLN A 181 -2.28 -13.75 12.73
C GLN A 181 -2.33 -12.57 13.70
N ALA A 182 -2.36 -12.82 15.01
CA ALA A 182 -2.36 -11.77 16.02
C ALA A 182 -1.10 -10.89 15.91
N GLU A 183 0.08 -11.50 15.85
CA GLU A 183 1.36 -10.79 15.68
C GLU A 183 1.40 -9.98 14.37
N ALA A 184 0.81 -10.52 13.30
CA ALA A 184 0.75 -9.85 12.01
C ALA A 184 -0.22 -8.66 12.01
N ILE A 185 -1.38 -8.76 12.68
CA ILE A 185 -2.36 -7.67 12.78
C ILE A 185 -1.72 -6.46 13.44
N ASP A 186 -1.03 -6.65 14.57
CA ASP A 186 -0.37 -5.57 15.30
C ASP A 186 0.72 -4.91 14.42
N GLY A 187 1.58 -5.73 13.80
CA GLY A 187 2.63 -5.23 12.91
C GLY A 187 2.12 -4.49 11.67
N ILE A 188 0.98 -4.91 11.11
CA ILE A 188 0.30 -4.25 9.98
C ILE A 188 -0.32 -2.93 10.44
N HIS A 189 -0.96 -2.90 11.60
CA HIS A 189 -1.55 -1.69 12.17
C HIS A 189 -0.49 -0.59 12.35
N ASP A 190 0.67 -0.95 12.92
CA ASP A 190 1.78 -0.03 13.11
C ASP A 190 2.32 0.50 11.77
N HIS A 191 2.48 -0.38 10.77
CA HIS A 191 2.90 0.03 9.42
C HIS A 191 1.88 0.95 8.75
N MET A 192 0.58 0.70 8.89
CA MET A 192 -0.45 1.57 8.35
C MET A 192 -0.43 2.96 9.00
N THR A 193 -0.15 3.02 10.30
CA THR A 193 0.00 4.28 11.03
C THR A 193 1.24 5.04 10.53
N GLN A 194 2.37 4.36 10.37
CA GLN A 194 3.60 4.94 9.82
C GLN A 194 3.43 5.40 8.37
N LEU A 195 2.75 4.62 7.53
CA LEU A 195 2.46 4.98 6.13
C LEU A 195 1.61 6.26 6.05
N ALA A 196 0.61 6.39 6.92
CA ALA A 196 -0.22 7.59 7.00
C ALA A 196 0.57 8.82 7.48
N ALA A 197 1.42 8.66 8.51
CA ALA A 197 2.29 9.71 9.00
C ALA A 197 3.33 10.14 7.96
N SER A 198 3.95 9.19 7.26
CA SER A 198 4.89 9.44 6.16
C SER A 198 4.20 10.19 5.02
N LYS A 199 2.99 9.78 4.59
CA LYS A 199 2.20 10.50 3.58
C LYS A 199 2.07 11.98 3.94
N HIS A 200 1.71 12.27 5.19
CA HIS A 200 1.55 13.65 5.66
C HIS A 200 2.87 14.41 5.67
N SER A 201 3.91 13.83 6.28
CA SER A 201 5.23 14.44 6.40
C SER A 201 5.89 14.71 5.05
N GLU A 202 5.77 13.80 4.08
CA GLU A 202 6.34 13.98 2.75
C GLU A 202 5.60 15.06 1.94
N LEU A 203 4.27 15.14 2.05
CA LEU A 203 3.51 16.26 1.46
C LEU A 203 3.86 17.60 2.12
N GLU A 204 3.98 17.64 3.44
CA GLU A 204 4.39 18.83 4.18
C GLU A 204 5.79 19.28 3.78
N THR A 205 6.75 18.35 3.74
CA THR A 205 8.13 18.61 3.30
C THR A 205 8.17 19.13 1.87
N LEU A 206 7.34 18.58 0.97
CA LEU A 206 7.20 19.07 -0.39
C LEU A 206 6.70 20.52 -0.41
N HIS A 207 5.65 20.83 0.35
CA HIS A 207 5.12 22.20 0.45
C HIS A 207 6.14 23.19 1.03
N ILE A 208 6.87 22.81 2.09
CA ILE A 208 7.93 23.63 2.69
C ILE A 208 9.06 23.84 1.69
N SER A 209 9.49 22.79 0.98
CA SER A 209 10.57 22.87 -0.01
C SER A 209 10.20 23.85 -1.13
N ILE A 210 8.95 23.81 -1.60
CA ILE A 210 8.43 24.76 -2.60
C ILE A 210 8.37 26.18 -2.02
N ALA A 211 7.84 26.38 -0.81
CA ALA A 211 7.76 27.69 -0.18
C ALA A 211 9.15 28.33 0.04
N ASN A 212 10.15 27.53 0.40
CA ASN A 212 11.52 27.99 0.65
C ASN A 212 12.35 28.15 -0.63
N SER A 213 11.96 27.53 -1.74
CA SER A 213 12.68 27.59 -3.00
C SER A 213 12.55 28.94 -3.74
N SER A 214 11.92 29.94 -3.11
CA SER A 214 11.68 31.27 -3.66
C SER A 214 10.98 31.25 -5.02
N ILE A 215 10.30 30.16 -5.40
CA ILE A 215 9.55 30.07 -6.65
C ILE A 215 8.48 31.16 -6.64
N PRO A 216 8.61 32.18 -7.49
CA PRO A 216 7.70 33.32 -7.49
C PRO A 216 6.25 32.93 -7.74
N THR A 217 5.33 33.64 -7.09
CA THR A 217 3.89 33.55 -7.36
C THR A 217 3.52 34.04 -8.77
N PHE A 218 4.42 34.68 -9.51
CA PHE A 218 4.12 35.06 -10.90
C PHE A 218 3.96 33.87 -11.83
N TYR A 219 4.36 32.65 -11.46
CA TYR A 219 3.99 31.45 -12.24
C TYR A 219 2.51 31.09 -12.10
N GLU A 220 1.78 31.74 -11.19
CA GLU A 220 0.32 31.73 -11.19
C GLU A 220 -0.19 32.71 -12.26
N LEU A 221 -1.18 32.31 -13.06
CA LEU A 221 -1.74 33.10 -14.18
C LEU A 221 -1.96 34.59 -13.86
N LYS A 222 -2.44 34.90 -12.65
CA LYS A 222 -2.70 36.27 -12.17
C LYS A 222 -1.44 37.08 -11.87
N GLY A 223 -0.37 36.42 -11.43
CA GLY A 223 0.90 37.09 -11.17
C GLY A 223 1.67 37.38 -12.45
N ILE A 224 1.51 36.58 -13.51
CA ILE A 224 2.17 36.84 -14.81
C ILE A 224 1.80 38.22 -15.37
N ASP A 225 0.50 38.58 -15.38
CA ASP A 225 0.04 39.86 -15.97
C ASP A 225 0.68 41.07 -15.29
N GLN A 226 0.62 41.08 -13.95
CA GLN A 226 1.12 42.19 -13.15
C GLN A 226 2.64 42.37 -13.33
N TRP A 227 3.38 41.28 -13.48
CA TRP A 227 4.83 41.33 -13.70
C TRP A 227 5.19 41.81 -15.10
N LEU A 228 4.46 41.38 -16.13
CA LEU A 228 4.63 41.84 -17.51
C LEU A 228 4.34 43.34 -17.64
N GLU A 229 3.27 43.84 -17.03
CA GLU A 229 2.94 45.28 -17.06
C GLU A 229 4.04 46.15 -16.41
N GLN A 230 4.68 45.67 -15.34
CA GLN A 230 5.72 46.42 -14.63
C GLN A 230 7.06 46.49 -15.36
N HIS A 231 7.41 45.47 -16.15
CA HIS A 231 8.76 45.31 -16.73
C HIS A 231 8.79 45.40 -18.26
N CYS A 232 7.62 45.31 -18.90
CA CYS A 232 7.42 45.34 -20.33
C CYS A 232 6.30 46.33 -20.73
N SER A 233 6.16 47.43 -19.98
CA SER A 233 5.31 48.56 -20.38
C SER A 233 5.85 49.19 -21.67
N GLU A 234 4.94 49.59 -22.56
CA GLU A 234 5.22 50.25 -23.84
C GLU A 234 6.21 51.41 -23.76
#